data_AF-A8X429-F1
#
_entry.id   AF-A8X429-F1
#
_cell.length_a   1.000
_cell.length_b   1.000
_cell.length_c   1.000
_cell.angle_alpha   90.00
_cell.angle_beta   90.00
_cell.angle_gamma   90.00
#
_symmetry.space_group_name_H-M   'P 1'
#
loop_
_entity.id
_entity.type
_entity.pdbx_description
1 polymer ?
#
loop_
_entity_poly.entity_id
_entity_poly.type
_entity_poly.pdbx_seq_one_letter_code
_entity_poly.pdbx_strand_id
1 'polypeptide(L)' 'MYRRRKNQQYRILTKISKELEKALKVENLAMEAMEDAEAVWKFEAMFSGEAYQEDGEWKRRE' A
#
# COMPACT_ATOMS: atom_id res chain seq x y z
N MET A 1 42.36 12.83 -3.14
CA MET A 1 41.27 12.39 -4.06
C MET A 1 40.29 11.39 -3.45
N TYR A 2 40.74 10.38 -2.68
CA TYR A 2 39.90 9.31 -2.12
C TYR A 2 38.69 9.78 -1.27
N ARG A 3 38.89 10.78 -0.40
CA ARG A 3 37.84 11.33 0.47
C ARG A 3 36.67 11.96 -0.29
N ARG A 4 36.93 12.57 -1.47
CA ARG A 4 35.88 13.15 -2.31
C ARG A 4 34.98 12.08 -2.94
N ARG A 5 35.58 10.98 -3.43
CA ARG A 5 34.83 9.83 -3.98
C ARG A 5 33.95 9.16 -2.91
N LYS A 6 34.50 8.95 -1.70
CA LYS A 6 33.74 8.39 -0.58
C LYS A 6 32.54 9.27 -0.19
N ASN A 7 32.73 10.59 -0.13
CA ASN A 7 31.65 11.54 0.16
C ASN A 7 30.59 11.55 -0.95
N GLN A 8 30.98 11.40 -2.22
CA GLN A 8 30.05 11.35 -3.34
C GLN A 8 29.22 10.07 -3.33
N GLN A 9 29.85 8.91 -3.07
CA GLN A 9 29.14 7.64 -2.91
C GLN A 9 28.15 7.68 -1.73
N TYR A 10 28.57 8.25 -0.59
CA TYR A 10 27.69 8.41 0.57
C TYR A 10 26.45 9.24 0.21
N ARG A 11 26.63 10.38 -0.47
CA ARG A 11 25.50 11.23 -0.92
C ARG A 11 24.54 10.50 -1.85
N ILE A 12 25.07 9.69 -2.78
CA ILE A 12 24.25 8.88 -3.69
C ILE A 12 23.44 7.84 -2.90
N LEU A 13 24.08 7.10 -2.00
CA LEU A 13 23.40 6.12 -1.15
C LEU A 13 22.32 6.75 -0.27
N THR A 14 22.59 7.90 0.33
CA THR A 14 21.59 8.63 1.12
C THR A 14 20.41 9.08 0.25
N LYS A 15 20.65 9.49 -1.00
CA LYS A 15 19.57 9.87 -1.92
C LYS A 15 18.70 8.67 -2.27
N ILE A 16 19.33 7.55 -2.65
CA ILE A 16 18.62 6.30 -2.98
C ILE A 16 17.80 5.82 -1.77
N SER A 17 18.39 5.80 -0.58
CA SER A 17 17.69 5.39 0.65
C SER A 17 16.46 6.25 0.94
N LYS A 18 16.54 7.57 0.74
CA LYS A 18 15.39 8.47 0.89
C LYS A 18 14.31 8.26 -0.17
N GLU A 19 14.69 7.92 -1.40
CA GLU A 19 13.74 7.62 -2.47
C GLU A 19 13.00 6.31 -2.20
N LEU A 20 13.72 5.27 -1.74
CA LEU A 20 13.12 4.01 -1.32
C LEU A 20 12.16 4.17 -0.14
N GLU A 21 12.52 4.96 0.87
CA GLU A 21 11.61 5.22 2.01
C GLU A 21 10.32 5.92 1.58
N LYS A 22 10.40 6.83 0.60
CA LYS A 22 9.21 7.49 0.03
C LYS A 22 8.35 6.50 -0.75
N ALA A 23 8.96 5.65 -1.57
CA ALA A 23 8.25 4.63 -2.33
C ALA A 23 7.48 3.67 -1.40
N LEU A 24 8.13 3.21 -0.33
CA LEU A 24 7.52 2.33 0.67
C LEU A 24 6.31 3.00 1.35
N LYS A 25 6.40 4.30 1.67
CA LYS A 25 5.26 5.04 2.25
C LYS A 25 4.08 5.12 1.29
N VAL A 26 4.33 5.33 0.00
CA VAL A 26 3.28 5.37 -1.02
C VAL A 26 2.63 4.00 -1.19
N GLU A 27 3.41 2.93 -1.19
CA GLU A 27 2.92 1.56 -1.26
C GLU A 27 2.02 1.22 -0.07
N ASN A 28 2.45 1.53 1.16
CA ASN A 28 1.65 1.30 2.36
C ASN A 28 0.34 2.08 2.33
N LEU A 29 0.37 3.36 1.92
CA LEU A 29 -0.85 4.17 1.80
C LEU A 29 -1.80 3.62 0.73
N ALA A 30 -1.27 3.11 -0.38
CA ALA A 30 -2.08 2.48 -1.41
C ALA A 30 -2.74 1.19 -0.89
N MET A 31 -2.01 0.39 -0.12
CA MET A 31 -2.55 -0.81 0.52
C MET A 31 -3.66 -0.49 1.52
N GLU A 32 -3.43 0.49 2.41
CA GLU A 32 -4.46 0.97 3.36
C GLU A 32 -5.71 1.46 2.62
N ALA A 33 -5.55 2.24 1.54
CA ALA A 33 -6.67 2.72 0.75
C ALA A 33 -7.45 1.60 0.05
N MET A 34 -6.77 0.53 -0.38
CA MET A 34 -7.43 -0.65 -0.95
C MET A 34 -8.23 -1.42 0.11
N GLU A 35 -7.66 -1.60 1.30
CA GLU A 35 -8.34 -2.24 2.44
C GLU A 35 -9.58 -1.45 2.87
N ASP A 36 -9.48 -0.12 2.97
CA ASP A 36 -10.60 0.76 3.27
C ASP A 36 -11.70 0.68 2.20
N ALA A 37 -11.32 0.73 0.92
CA ALA A 37 -12.28 0.60 -0.18
C ALA A 37 -12.99 -0.76 -0.19
N GLU A 38 -12.25 -1.85 0.10
CA GLU A 38 -12.83 -3.18 0.22
C GLU A 38 -13.78 -3.29 1.43
N ALA A 39 -13.42 -2.70 2.56
CA ALA A 39 -14.25 -2.66 3.76
C ALA A 39 -15.56 -1.88 3.52
N VAL A 40 -15.47 -0.71 2.88
CA VAL A 40 -16.64 0.10 2.48
C VAL A 40 -17.53 -0.69 1.53
N TRP A 41 -16.95 -1.31 0.50
CA TRP A 41 -17.71 -2.09 -0.47
C TRP A 41 -18.42 -3.29 0.19
N LYS A 42 -17.74 -4.05 1.07
CA LYS A 42 -18.36 -5.15 1.84
C LYS A 42 -19.47 -4.64 2.73
N PHE A 43 -19.28 -3.49 3.39
CA PHE A 43 -20.31 -2.84 4.19
C PHE A 43 -21.54 -2.53 3.34
N GLU A 44 -21.39 -1.77 2.26
CA GLU A 44 -22.52 -1.42 1.38
C GLU A 44 -23.22 -2.64 0.79
N ALA A 45 -22.47 -3.66 0.40
CA ALA A 45 -23.02 -4.90 -0.14
C ALA A 45 -23.79 -5.73 0.91
N MET A 46 -23.39 -5.69 2.18
CA MET A 46 -24.16 -6.27 3.29
C MET A 46 -25.54 -5.60 3.46
N PHE A 47 -25.59 -4.27 3.43
CA PHE A 47 -26.82 -3.51 3.70
C PHE A 47 -27.79 -3.47 2.51
N SER A 48 -27.28 -3.60 1.29
CA SER A 48 -28.10 -3.68 0.07
C SER A 48 -28.67 -5.08 -0.19
N GLY A 49 -28.16 -6.11 0.49
CA GLY A 49 -28.49 -7.52 0.21
C GLY A 49 -27.81 -8.07 -1.05
N GLU A 50 -26.92 -7.29 -1.67
CA GLU A 50 -26.13 -7.66 -2.85
C GLU A 50 -24.92 -8.54 -2.51
N ALA A 51 -24.60 -8.75 -1.23
CA ALA A 51 -23.61 -9.72 -0.82
C ALA A 51 -24.04 -10.53 0.40
N TYR A 52 -23.48 -11.74 0.52
CA TYR A 52 -23.66 -12.63 1.64
C TYR A 52 -22.33 -13.33 1.98
N GLN A 53 -22.22 -13.80 3.22
CA GLN A 53 -21.06 -14.56 3.67
C GLN A 53 -21.35 -16.06 3.57
N GLU A 54 -20.45 -16.83 2.96
CA GLU A 54 -20.52 -18.28 2.82
C GLU A 54 -19.13 -18.87 3.03
N ASP A 55 -18.99 -19.85 3.91
CA ASP A 55 -17.71 -20.47 4.29
C ASP A 55 -16.60 -19.48 4.73
N GLY A 56 -17.01 -18.34 5.28
CA GLY A 56 -16.10 -17.28 5.73
C GLY A 56 -15.69 -16.28 4.62
N GLU A 57 -16.05 -16.55 3.37
CA GLU A 57 -15.80 -15.67 2.23
C GLU A 57 -17.02 -14.81 1.88
N TRP A 58 -16.77 -13.58 1.41
CA TRP A 58 -17.81 -12.68 0.94
C TRP A 58 -18.11 -12.94 -0.54
N LYS A 59 -19.37 -13.23 -0.86
CA LYS A 59 -19.84 -13.46 -2.23
C LYS A 59 -20.90 -12.43 -2.62
N ARG A 60 -20.90 -12.01 -3.89
CA ARG A 60 -22.00 -11.23 -4.45
C ARG A 60 -23.20 -12.13 -4.72
N ARG A 61 -24.39 -11.61 -4.47
CA ARG A 61 -25.64 -12.11 -5.06
C ARG A 61 -25.75 -11.50 -6.45
N GLU A 62 -25.81 -12.34 -7.48
CA GLU A 62 -26.21 -11.93 -8.83
C GLU A 62 -27.66 -11.45 -8.88
#